data_AF-A0A4Z0PQB1-F1
#
_entry.id   AF-A0A4Z0PQB1-F1
#
_cell.length_a   1.000
_cell.length_b   1.000
_cell.length_c   1.000
_cell.angle_alpha   90.00
_cell.angle_beta   90.00
_cell.angle_gamma   90.00
#
_symmetry.space_group_name_H-M   'P 1'
#
loop_
_entity.id
_entity.type
_entity.pdbx_description
1 polymer ?
#
loop_
_entity_poly.entity_id
_entity_poly.type
_entity_poly.pdbx_seq_one_letter_code
_entity_poly.pdbx_strand_id
1 'polypeptide(L)'
;MQPPRIIENSPLARLARLKLQAGSVAMVLGNSIHLSGATREQFLRDPHWVAHEMEHIRQFQQYGRLGFLWRYLWGWARHGYYNIPFEVEAREAGERDALLYAQGRPLPPPEQRHPTPKG
;
A
#
# COMPACT_ATOMS: atom_id res chain seq x y z
N MET A 1 -13.71 6.03 12.79
CA MET A 1 -12.32 6.04 12.28
C MET A 1 -12.14 7.30 11.45
N GLN A 2 -11.07 8.07 11.66
CA GLN A 2 -10.82 9.25 10.81
C GLN A 2 -10.32 8.78 9.44
N PRO A 3 -10.78 9.39 8.33
CA PRO A 3 -10.31 9.01 7.00
C PRO A 3 -8.79 9.22 6.91
N PRO A 4 -8.04 8.30 6.27
CA PRO A 4 -6.60 8.44 6.15
C PRO A 4 -6.23 9.67 5.33
N ARG A 5 -5.16 10.36 5.73
CA ARG A 5 -4.65 11.52 4.99
C ARG A 5 -3.77 11.06 3.84
N ILE A 6 -4.10 11.43 2.61
CA ILE A 6 -3.30 11.11 1.42
C ILE A 6 -2.35 12.28 1.17
N ILE A 7 -1.04 12.02 1.21
CA ILE A 7 0.02 13.00 1.00
C ILE A 7 0.78 12.60 -0.26
N GLU A 8 0.74 13.43 -1.28
CA GLU A 8 1.47 13.22 -2.53
C GLU A 8 2.92 13.71 -2.45
N ASN A 9 3.78 13.17 -3.32
CA ASN A 9 5.18 13.58 -3.48
C ASN A 9 5.99 13.59 -2.17
N SER A 10 5.71 12.64 -1.27
CA SER A 10 6.42 12.59 0.00
C SER A 10 7.90 12.22 -0.20
N PRO A 11 8.85 12.93 0.43
CA PRO A 11 10.28 12.61 0.34
C PRO A 11 10.62 11.17 0.77
N LEU A 12 9.91 10.65 1.78
CA LEU A 12 10.06 9.27 2.26
C LEU A 12 9.60 8.26 1.21
N ALA A 13 8.41 8.48 0.65
CA ALA A 13 7.87 7.64 -0.42
C ALA A 13 8.75 7.70 -1.69
N ARG A 14 9.40 8.85 -1.95
CA ARG A 14 10.35 8.98 -3.06
C ARG A 14 11.60 8.13 -2.85
N LEU A 15 12.14 8.07 -1.63
CA LEU A 15 13.28 7.21 -1.31
C LEU A 15 12.90 5.73 -1.44
N ALA A 16 11.71 5.36 -0.94
CA ALA A 16 11.19 3.99 -1.08
C ALA A 16 11.00 3.59 -2.55
N ARG A 17 10.45 4.49 -3.37
CA ARG A 17 10.31 4.30 -4.82
C ARG A 17 11.64 3.99 -5.51
N LEU A 18 12.69 4.75 -5.16
CA LEU A 18 14.04 4.52 -5.70
C LEU A 18 14.61 3.17 -5.24
N LYS A 19 14.37 2.79 -3.98
CA LYS A 19 14.88 1.54 -3.42
C LYS A 19 14.17 0.30 -3.99
N LEU A 20 12.86 0.39 -4.23
CA LEU A 20 12.05 -0.69 -4.80
C LEU A 20 12.06 -0.70 -6.33
N GLN A 21 12.76 0.25 -6.96
CA GLN A 21 12.80 0.45 -8.42
C GLN A 21 11.40 0.47 -9.08
N ALA A 22 10.40 0.95 -8.34
CA ALA A 22 9.01 0.97 -8.79
C ALA A 22 8.65 2.30 -9.47
N GLY A 23 7.72 2.29 -10.43
CA GLY A 23 7.24 3.52 -11.08
C GLY A 23 6.45 4.42 -10.12
N SER A 24 5.75 3.81 -9.17
CA SER A 24 5.01 4.48 -8.11
C SER A 24 4.92 3.62 -6.86
N VAL A 25 4.88 4.26 -5.69
CA VAL A 25 4.84 3.63 -4.37
C VAL A 25 3.86 4.37 -3.49
N ALA A 26 3.12 3.62 -2.68
CA ALA A 26 2.36 4.13 -1.55
C ALA A 26 2.99 3.57 -0.26
N MET A 27 3.03 4.39 0.79
CA MET A 27 3.58 4.01 2.08
C MET A 27 2.69 4.51 3.19
N VAL A 28 2.27 3.61 4.07
CA VAL A 28 1.48 3.98 5.24
C VAL A 28 2.37 4.37 6.42
N LEU A 29 2.12 5.55 6.98
CA LEU A 29 2.74 6.02 8.22
C LEU A 29 1.66 6.51 9.18
N GLY A 30 1.20 5.64 10.07
CA GLY A 30 0.11 5.95 11.00
C GLY A 30 -1.23 5.89 10.29
N ASN A 31 -1.90 7.04 10.23
CA ASN A 31 -3.17 7.21 9.52
C ASN A 31 -2.98 8.02 8.22
N SER A 32 -1.76 8.05 7.69
CA SER A 32 -1.42 8.81 6.49
C SER A 32 -0.83 7.88 5.44
N ILE A 33 -1.30 8.03 4.19
CA ILE A 33 -0.81 7.33 3.00
C ILE A 33 0.08 8.31 2.24
N HIS A 34 1.35 7.98 2.12
CA HIS A 34 2.35 8.79 1.42
C HIS A 34 2.57 8.22 0.03
N LEU A 35 2.14 8.94 -1.00
CA LEU A 35 2.28 8.56 -2.40
C LEU A 35 3.57 9.17 -3.00
N SER A 36 4.22 8.42 -3.89
CA SER A 36 5.29 8.92 -4.75
C SER A 36 5.20 8.29 -6.13
N GLY A 37 5.28 9.11 -7.19
CA GLY A 37 5.11 8.64 -8.57
C GLY A 37 3.68 8.35 -8.99
N ALA A 38 2.70 8.57 -8.09
CA ALA A 38 1.28 8.53 -8.40
C ALA A 38 0.54 9.68 -7.71
N THR A 39 -0.56 10.12 -8.32
CA THR A 39 -1.50 11.07 -7.72
C THR A 39 -2.57 10.34 -6.92
N ARG A 40 -3.27 11.09 -6.07
CA ARG A 40 -4.44 10.65 -5.33
C ARG A 40 -5.53 10.13 -6.25
N GLU A 41 -5.77 10.77 -7.40
CA GLU A 41 -6.76 10.31 -8.38
C GLU A 41 -6.38 8.97 -9.00
N GLN A 42 -5.09 8.76 -9.29
CA GLN A 42 -4.60 7.48 -9.79
C GLN A 42 -4.75 6.38 -8.74
N PHE A 43 -4.40 6.69 -7.48
CA PHE A 43 -4.59 5.79 -6.35
C PHE A 43 -6.06 5.40 -6.17
N LEU A 44 -6.97 6.39 -6.10
CA LEU A 44 -8.40 6.15 -5.91
C LEU A 44 -9.10 5.49 -7.10
N ARG A 45 -8.49 5.51 -8.28
CA ARG A 45 -9.01 4.83 -9.48
C ARG A 45 -8.80 3.33 -9.43
N ASP A 46 -7.86 2.85 -8.62
CA ASP A 46 -7.57 1.43 -8.44
C ASP A 46 -8.06 0.93 -7.06
N PRO A 47 -9.25 0.31 -7.00
CA PRO A 47 -9.81 -0.16 -5.74
C PRO A 47 -8.96 -1.26 -5.07
N HIS A 48 -8.22 -2.06 -5.85
CA HIS A 48 -7.32 -3.08 -5.31
C HIS A 48 -6.16 -2.41 -4.57
N TRP A 49 -5.60 -1.37 -5.17
CA TRP A 49 -4.53 -0.60 -4.52
C TRP A 49 -5.02 0.11 -3.27
N VAL A 50 -6.23 0.69 -3.30
CA VAL A 50 -6.81 1.31 -2.10
C VAL A 50 -7.01 0.28 -0.99
N ALA A 51 -7.61 -0.87 -1.28
CA ALA A 51 -7.82 -1.94 -0.30
C ALA A 51 -6.50 -2.43 0.30
N HIS A 52 -5.45 -2.57 -0.52
CA HIS A 52 -4.11 -2.93 -0.08
C HIS A 52 -3.54 -1.94 0.96
N GLU A 53 -3.55 -0.64 0.66
CA GLU A 53 -3.04 0.37 1.60
C GLU A 53 -3.90 0.49 2.87
N MET A 54 -5.20 0.23 2.76
CA MET A 54 -6.10 0.20 3.91
C MET A 54 -5.78 -0.95 4.86
N GLU A 55 -5.36 -2.10 4.33
CA GLU A 55 -4.87 -3.21 5.15
C GLU A 55 -3.55 -2.84 5.86
N HIS A 56 -2.64 -2.14 5.20
CA HIS A 56 -1.46 -1.59 5.88
C HIS A 56 -1.83 -0.62 7.00
N ILE A 57 -2.84 0.24 6.84
CA ILE A 57 -3.35 1.07 7.94
C ILE A 57 -3.84 0.20 9.10
N ARG A 58 -4.60 -0.87 8.81
CA ARG A 58 -5.10 -1.80 9.83
C ARG A 58 -3.97 -2.50 10.57
N GLN A 59 -2.98 -3.04 9.86
CA GLN A 59 -1.79 -3.65 10.44
C GLN A 59 -0.99 -2.65 11.28
N PHE A 60 -0.86 -1.41 10.81
CA PHE A 60 -0.18 -0.34 11.50
C PHE A 60 -0.90 0.09 12.78
N GLN A 61 -2.24 0.08 12.78
CA GLN A 61 -3.06 0.29 13.97
C GLN A 61 -2.95 -0.88 14.96
N GLN A 62 -2.89 -2.13 14.45
CA GLN A 62 -2.77 -3.34 15.26
C GLN A 62 -1.41 -3.44 15.97
N TYR A 63 -0.31 -3.12 15.30
CA TYR A 63 1.04 -3.29 15.82
C TYR A 63 1.72 -1.98 16.26
N GLY A 64 1.08 -0.83 16.02
CA GLY A 64 1.63 0.49 16.27
C GLY A 64 2.81 0.84 15.35
N ARG A 65 3.24 2.11 15.41
CA ARG A 65 4.27 2.68 14.51
C ARG A 65 5.56 1.87 14.49
N LEU A 66 6.14 1.64 15.66
CA LEU A 66 7.45 1.00 15.78
C LEU A 66 7.36 -0.51 15.64
N GLY A 67 6.30 -1.12 16.19
CA GLY A 67 6.10 -2.57 16.12
C GLY A 67 5.87 -3.06 14.69
N PHE A 68 5.07 -2.33 13.90
CA PHE A 68 4.89 -2.62 12.47
C PHE A 68 6.20 -2.51 11.70
N LEU A 69 6.89 -1.36 11.79
CA LEU A 69 8.14 -1.13 11.06
C LEU A 69 9.22 -2.17 11.38
N TRP A 70 9.39 -2.54 12.66
CA TRP A 70 10.36 -3.55 13.05
C TRP A 70 10.04 -4.91 12.42
N ARG A 71 8.78 -5.36 12.51
CA ARG A 71 8.36 -6.65 11.95
C ARG A 71 8.43 -6.67 10.43
N TYR A 72 8.09 -5.54 9.80
CA TYR A 72 8.15 -5.38 8.35
C TYR A 72 9.60 -5.45 7.86
N LEU A 73 10.52 -4.69 8.47
CA LEU A 73 11.95 -4.72 8.12
C LEU A 73 12.58 -6.10 8.41
N TRP A 74 12.24 -6.72 9.53
CA TRP A 74 12.70 -8.07 9.87
C TRP A 74 12.19 -9.11 8.86
N GLY A 75 10.90 -9.06 8.53
CA GLY A 75 10.27 -9.91 7.53
C GLY A 75 10.92 -9.73 6.16
N TRP A 76 11.18 -8.48 5.77
CA TRP A 76 11.84 -8.15 4.52
C TRP A 76 13.24 -8.74 4.45
N ALA A 77 14.05 -8.56 5.50
CA ALA A 77 15.40 -9.12 5.55
C ALA A 77 15.42 -10.66 5.47
N ARG A 78 14.37 -11.33 5.96
CA ARG A 78 14.27 -12.79 5.99
C ARG A 78 13.64 -13.42 4.75
N HIS A 79 12.66 -12.77 4.14
CA HIS A 79 11.81 -13.34 3.09
C HIS A 79 11.85 -12.59 1.75
N GLY A 80 12.46 -11.41 1.70
CA GLY A 80 12.32 -10.48 0.57
C GLY A 80 11.02 -9.68 0.63
N TYR A 81 10.93 -8.56 -0.09
CA TYR A 81 9.82 -7.60 0.03
C TYR A 81 8.48 -8.24 -0.35
N TYR A 82 8.46 -8.94 -1.49
CA TYR A 82 7.23 -9.50 -2.05
C TYR A 82 6.56 -10.58 -1.19
N ASN A 83 7.37 -11.32 -0.41
CA ASN A 83 6.94 -12.50 0.36
C ASN A 83 6.74 -12.21 1.84
N ILE A 84 6.90 -10.96 2.30
CA ILE A 84 6.64 -10.68 3.71
C ILE A 84 5.15 -10.92 4.01
N PRO A 85 4.81 -11.46 5.20
CA PRO A 85 3.41 -11.73 5.56
C PRO A 85 2.48 -10.52 5.40
N PHE A 86 2.99 -9.30 5.68
CA PHE A 86 2.22 -8.06 5.57
C PHE A 86 1.79 -7.73 4.14
N GLU A 87 2.67 -7.93 3.15
CA GLU A 87 2.40 -7.66 1.73
C GLU A 87 1.49 -8.74 1.13
N VAL A 88 1.63 -10.00 1.60
CA VAL A 88 0.73 -11.09 1.23
C VAL A 88 -0.69 -10.81 1.74
N GLU A 89 -0.82 -10.48 3.03
CA GLU A 89 -2.12 -10.14 3.64
C GLU A 89 -2.74 -8.90 2.96
N ALA A 90 -1.94 -7.87 2.67
CA ALA A 90 -2.41 -6.68 1.98
C ALA A 90 -2.85 -6.97 0.53
N ARG A 91 -2.22 -7.92 -0.17
CA ARG A 91 -2.65 -8.36 -1.51
C ARG A 91 -3.96 -9.15 -1.46
N GLU A 92 -4.09 -10.05 -0.49
CA GLU A 92 -5.32 -10.80 -0.26
C GLU A 92 -6.49 -9.88 0.12
N ALA A 93 -6.24 -8.89 0.98
CA ALA A 93 -7.21 -7.83 1.29
C ALA A 93 -7.53 -6.98 0.06
N GLY A 94 -6.52 -6.68 -0.77
CA GLY A 94 -6.68 -6.06 -2.08
C GLY A 94 -7.73 -6.77 -2.94
N GLU A 95 -7.64 -8.09 -3.10
CA GLU A 95 -8.61 -8.85 -3.90
C GLU A 95 -9.97 -9.02 -3.21
N ARG A 96 -10.00 -9.21 -1.88
CA ARG A 96 -11.25 -9.39 -1.12
C ARG A 96 -12.08 -8.11 -1.00
N ASP A 97 -11.43 -6.99 -0.67
CA ASP A 97 -12.08 -5.77 -0.22
C ASP A 97 -12.12 -4.68 -1.29
N ALA A 98 -11.51 -4.90 -2.48
CA ALA A 98 -11.54 -3.95 -3.60
C ALA A 98 -12.96 -3.47 -3.94
N LEU A 99 -13.97 -4.33 -3.85
CA LEU A 99 -15.37 -3.97 -4.11
C LEU A 99 -15.87 -2.83 -3.21
N LEU A 100 -15.37 -2.75 -1.97
CA LEU A 100 -15.74 -1.68 -1.03
C LEU A 100 -15.23 -0.31 -1.51
N TYR A 101 -14.14 -0.29 -2.27
CA TYR A 101 -13.49 0.92 -2.77
C TYR A 101 -13.80 1.19 -4.25
N ALA A 102 -14.61 0.34 -4.89
CA ALA A 102 -14.97 0.46 -6.29
C ALA A 102 -15.94 1.63 -6.58
N GLN A 103 -16.55 2.23 -5.55
CA GLN A 103 -17.46 3.37 -5.65
C GLN A 103 -18.58 3.16 -6.69
N GLY A 104 -19.09 1.92 -6.79
CA GLY A 104 -20.12 1.54 -7.75
C GLY A 104 -19.64 1.32 -9.19
N ARG A 105 -18.33 1.35 -9.45
CA ARG A 105 -17.72 1.00 -10.75
C ARG A 105 -17.36 -0.49 -10.79
N PRO A 106 -17.31 -1.12 -11.97
CA PRO A 106 -16.74 -2.45 -12.10
C PRO A 106 -15.25 -2.44 -11.70
N LEU A 107 -14.77 -3.56 -11.15
CA LEU A 107 -13.35 -3.70 -10.79
C LEU A 107 -12.47 -3.65 -12.05
N PRO A 108 -11.34 -2.94 -12.02
CA PRO A 108 -10.43 -2.88 -13.15
C PRO A 108 -9.80 -4.26 -13.41
N PRO A 109 -9.61 -4.64 -14.68
CA PRO A 109 -8.91 -5.85 -15.03
C PRO A 109 -7.43 -5.76 -14.64
N PRO A 110 -6.72 -6.90 -14.44
CA PRO A 110 -5.35 -6.94 -13.93
C PRO A 110 -4.35 -6.02 -14.64
N GLU A 111 -4.49 -5.81 -15.95
CA GLU A 111 -3.65 -4.93 -16.75
C GLU A 111 -3.77 -3.43 -16.42
N GLN A 112 -4.87 -3.02 -15.77
CA GLN A 112 -5.09 -1.63 -15.34
C GLN A 112 -4.77 -1.42 -13.86
N ARG A 113 -4.41 -2.48 -13.14
CA ARG A 113 -4.05 -2.42 -11.72
C ARG A 113 -2.63 -1.91 -11.55
N HIS A 114 -2.39 -1.26 -10.41
CA HIS A 114 -1.06 -0.89 -9.98
C HIS A 114 -0.20 -2.14 -9.77
N PRO A 115 0.97 -2.26 -10.43
CA PRO A 115 1.80 -3.44 -10.28
C PRO A 115 2.49 -3.44 -8.93
N THR A 116 2.31 -4.52 -8.16
CA THR A 116 3.05 -4.70 -6.91
C THR A 116 4.56 -4.76 -7.20
N PRO A 117 5.39 -3.93 -6.53
CA PRO A 117 6.84 -4.01 -6.66
C PRO A 117 7.34 -5.40 -6.27
N LYS A 118 8.23 -5.98 -7.08
CA LYS A 118 8.85 -7.30 -6.82
C LYS A 118 10.27 -7.20 -6.22
N GLY A 119 10.65 -6.00 -5.76
CA GLY A 119 12.02 -5.64 -5.35
C GLY A 119 12.57 -6.38 -4.14
#